data_AF-A0A0R1VGL1-F1
#
_entry.id   AF-A0A0R1VGL1-F1
#
_cell.length_a   1.000
_cell.length_b   1.000
_cell.length_c   1.000
_cell.angle_alpha   90.00
_cell.angle_beta   90.00
_cell.angle_gamma   90.00
#
_symmetry.space_group_name_H-M   'P 1'
#
loop_
_entity.id
_entity.type
_entity.pdbx_description
1 polymer ?
#
loop_
_entity_poly.entity_id
_entity_poly.type
_entity_poly.pdbx_seq_one_letter_code
_entity_poly.pdbx_strand_id
1 'polypeptide(L)'
;MNRIKELRQKNNLTLRGLGNKINMSSSRISQYETGKREPKLETWQKLADFFGVSVPYLQGIEPEVSPENMIKKIIPKLHKEYFDNYLLLNGELPRGTFSINPYITTTLDELIKVNGEKKKPIDFYFKNDKEFKINPKIEKYWFNLLLPFAKDICNSTWWLYDNNISVNTFIHFIDMKLVDRKPDKISILESYLIDCHYFAFDVPLHHLMNTSIKYSDFKTAKKDFYKYFDFLKEVRDKIFSKSETEILKKAFESRLKMEERYDDEELIQKIKKQVNDGDTKLARFLVENPSNWHTAYKEYSTK
;
A
#
# COMPACT_ATOMS: atom_id res chain seq x y z
N MET A 1 23.48 3.67 19.40
CA MET A 1 23.45 4.92 18.60
C MET A 1 22.06 5.01 18.00
N ASN A 2 21.36 6.13 18.19
CA ASN A 2 19.98 6.32 17.71
C ASN A 2 19.94 6.96 16.31
N ARG A 3 18.76 6.98 15.67
CA ARG A 3 18.53 7.50 14.30
C ARG A 3 17.90 8.89 14.24
N ILE A 4 17.81 9.62 15.36
CA ILE A 4 17.15 10.93 15.41
C ILE A 4 17.81 11.91 14.43
N LYS A 5 19.14 11.98 14.44
CA LYS A 5 19.90 12.88 13.57
C LYS A 5 19.72 12.55 12.09
N GLU A 6 19.81 11.27 11.76
CA GLU A 6 19.64 10.74 10.41
C GLU A 6 18.26 11.10 9.85
N LEU A 7 17.19 10.78 10.58
CA LEU A 7 15.82 11.06 10.16
C LEU A 7 15.53 12.56 10.07
N ARG A 8 16.08 13.38 10.97
CA ARG A 8 15.98 14.84 10.89
C ARG A 8 16.63 15.36 9.60
N GLN A 9 17.81 14.87 9.26
CA GLN A 9 18.53 15.28 8.05
C GLN A 9 17.82 14.80 6.78
N LYS A 10 17.30 13.57 6.75
CA LYS A 10 16.50 13.03 5.65
C LYS A 10 15.24 13.85 5.36
N ASN A 11 14.66 14.46 6.40
CA ASN A 11 13.52 15.37 6.29
C ASN A 11 13.92 16.84 6.02
N ASN A 12 15.19 17.12 5.73
CA ASN A 12 15.72 18.47 5.50
C ASN A 12 15.44 19.46 6.65
N LEU A 13 15.40 18.97 7.90
CA LEU A 13 15.11 19.79 9.07
C LEU A 13 16.39 20.22 9.79
N THR A 14 16.43 21.48 10.21
CA THR A 14 17.41 21.95 11.21
C THR A 14 17.00 21.49 12.62
N LEU A 15 17.93 21.50 13.59
CA LEU A 15 17.60 21.23 14.99
C LEU A 15 16.46 22.14 15.51
N ARG A 16 16.46 23.41 15.08
CA ARG A 16 15.39 24.37 15.39
C ARG A 16 14.09 24.01 14.68
N GLY A 17 14.15 23.60 13.41
CA GLY A 17 12.99 23.17 12.64
C GLY A 17 12.27 21.98 13.26
N LEU A 18 13.01 20.93 13.63
CA LEU A 18 12.45 19.80 14.36
C LEU A 18 11.89 20.24 15.72
N GLY A 19 12.65 21.05 16.47
CA GLY A 19 12.22 21.59 17.75
C GLY A 19 10.89 22.32 17.70
N ASN A 20 10.68 23.16 16.70
CA ASN A 20 9.42 23.86 16.50
C ASN A 20 8.26 22.89 16.20
N LYS A 21 8.49 21.83 15.41
CA LYS A 21 7.46 20.85 15.06
C LYS A 21 7.02 19.98 16.24
N ILE A 22 7.96 19.60 17.12
CA ILE A 22 7.67 18.73 18.27
C ILE A 22 7.62 19.48 19.61
N ASN A 23 7.57 20.81 19.57
CA ASN A 23 7.57 21.69 20.74
C ASN A 23 8.69 21.37 21.74
N MET A 24 9.94 21.46 21.27
CA MET A 24 11.14 21.14 22.04
C MET A 24 12.30 22.08 21.68
N SER A 25 13.19 22.38 22.64
CA SER A 25 14.36 23.21 22.34
C SER A 25 15.38 22.47 21.47
N SER A 26 16.03 23.19 20.57
CA SER A 26 17.11 22.67 19.71
C SER A 26 18.25 22.04 20.51
N SER A 27 18.57 22.63 21.68
CA SER A 27 19.56 22.11 22.62
C SER A 27 19.15 20.72 23.16
N ARG A 28 17.89 20.53 23.54
CA ARG A 28 17.39 19.24 24.04
C ARG A 28 17.45 18.16 22.96
N ILE A 29 17.07 18.49 21.72
CA ILE A 29 17.19 17.57 20.57
C ILE A 29 18.66 17.21 20.30
N SER A 30 19.57 18.19 20.32
CA SER A 30 21.00 17.95 20.12
C SER A 30 21.58 17.00 21.18
N GLN A 31 21.15 17.12 22.44
CA GLN A 31 21.54 16.20 23.50
C GLN A 31 21.03 14.77 23.25
N TYR A 32 19.84 14.61 22.68
CA TYR A 32 19.31 13.30 22.27
C TYR A 32 20.07 12.71 21.09
N GLU A 33 20.33 13.49 20.05
CA GLU A 33 21.08 13.05 18.86
C GLU A 33 22.50 12.60 19.20
N THR A 34 23.13 13.26 20.17
CA THR A 34 24.51 12.95 20.60
C THR A 34 24.57 11.91 21.70
N GLY A 35 23.44 11.42 22.20
CA GLY A 35 23.37 10.46 23.32
C GLY A 35 23.79 11.05 24.67
N LYS A 36 24.00 12.38 24.76
CA LYS A 36 24.30 13.07 26.04
C LYS A 36 23.12 13.01 27.01
N ARG A 37 21.91 12.81 26.49
CA ARG A 37 20.69 12.61 27.26
C ARG A 37 19.86 11.54 26.58
N GLU A 38 19.25 10.67 27.37
CA GLU A 38 18.29 9.69 26.87
C GLU A 38 16.87 10.30 26.86
N PRO A 39 16.11 10.18 25.75
CA PRO A 39 14.71 10.54 25.73
C PRO A 39 13.88 9.66 26.67
N LYS A 40 12.84 10.23 27.29
CA LYS A 40 11.84 9.43 28.01
C LYS A 40 10.94 8.70 27.01
N LEU A 41 10.24 7.66 27.44
CA LEU A 41 9.33 6.87 26.59
C LEU A 41 8.34 7.75 25.80
N GLU A 42 7.71 8.73 26.45
CA GLU A 42 6.80 9.67 25.79
C GLU A 42 7.49 10.50 24.70
N THR A 43 8.76 10.86 24.92
CA THR A 43 9.56 11.60 23.93
C THR A 43 9.98 10.70 22.78
N TRP A 44 10.33 9.45 23.06
CA TRP A 44 10.58 8.44 22.04
C TRP A 44 9.36 8.25 21.14
N GLN A 45 8.18 8.08 21.73
CA GLN A 45 6.94 7.93 20.99
C GLN A 45 6.66 9.18 20.15
N LYS A 46 6.75 10.38 20.73
CA LYS A 46 6.50 11.64 20.01
C LYS A 46 7.42 11.84 18.80
N LEU A 47 8.70 11.49 18.94
CA LEU A 47 9.65 11.55 17.83
C LEU A 47 9.35 10.48 16.78
N ALA A 48 9.01 9.27 17.21
CA ALA A 48 8.65 8.15 16.34
C ALA A 48 7.39 8.48 15.51
N ASP A 49 6.36 9.02 16.14
CA ASP A 49 5.13 9.49 15.50
C ASP A 49 5.42 10.63 14.50
N PHE A 50 6.28 11.58 14.88
CA PHE A 50 6.67 12.69 14.00
C PHE A 50 7.38 12.20 12.73
N PHE A 51 8.25 11.20 12.87
CA PHE A 51 8.99 10.63 11.74
C PHE A 51 8.25 9.53 11.00
N GLY A 52 7.10 9.06 11.51
CA GLY A 52 6.38 7.92 10.95
C GLY A 52 7.21 6.64 10.97
N VAL A 53 7.84 6.33 12.12
CA VAL A 53 8.65 5.10 12.29
C VAL A 53 8.33 4.44 13.63
N SER A 54 8.75 3.19 13.81
CA SER A 54 8.65 2.52 15.11
C SER A 54 9.67 3.11 16.12
N VAL A 55 9.32 3.08 17.42
CA VAL A 55 10.27 3.46 18.49
C VAL A 55 11.56 2.62 18.44
N PRO A 56 11.51 1.28 18.29
CA PRO A 56 12.73 0.48 18.17
C PRO A 56 13.61 0.86 16.97
N TYR A 57 13.01 1.25 15.83
CA TYR A 57 13.79 1.78 14.72
C TYR A 57 14.46 3.11 15.04
N LEU A 58 13.72 4.04 15.61
CA LEU A 58 14.26 5.35 15.98
C LEU A 58 15.41 5.21 17.01
N GLN A 59 15.31 4.23 17.91
CA GLN A 59 16.35 3.89 18.88
C GLN A 59 17.59 3.22 18.28
N GLY A 60 17.53 2.77 17.02
CA GLY A 60 18.63 2.05 16.39
C GLY A 60 18.62 0.53 16.63
N ILE A 61 17.54 -0.03 17.19
CA ILE A 61 17.41 -1.46 17.53
C ILE A 61 17.02 -2.27 16.30
N GLU A 62 16.08 -1.77 15.49
CA GLU A 62 15.73 -2.41 14.22
C GLU A 62 16.83 -2.15 13.17
N PRO A 63 17.10 -3.08 12.24
CA PRO A 63 18.00 -2.82 11.12
C PRO A 63 17.45 -1.72 10.20
N GLU A 64 18.35 -1.07 9.47
CA GLU A 64 17.99 -0.12 8.41
C GLU A 64 17.08 -0.82 7.38
N VAL A 65 16.06 -0.11 6.88
CA VAL A 65 15.14 -0.64 5.88
C VAL A 65 15.88 -0.71 4.55
N SER A 66 16.49 -1.86 4.29
CA SER A 66 17.01 -2.20 2.97
C SER A 66 15.97 -3.03 2.21
N PRO A 67 15.91 -2.94 0.87
CA PRO A 67 15.07 -3.80 0.05
C PRO A 67 15.29 -5.29 0.37
N GLU A 68 16.55 -5.69 0.58
CA GLU A 68 16.93 -7.07 0.88
C GLU A 68 16.38 -7.53 2.24
N ASN A 69 16.47 -6.68 3.27
CA ASN A 69 15.93 -6.98 4.59
C ASN A 69 14.41 -7.06 4.59
N MET A 70 13.75 -6.18 3.82
CA MET A 70 12.29 -6.21 3.63
C MET A 70 11.84 -7.53 3.02
N ILE A 71 12.46 -7.95 1.92
CA ILE A 71 12.12 -9.20 1.23
C ILE A 71 12.37 -10.41 2.12
N LYS A 72 13.50 -10.46 2.84
CA LYS A 72 13.80 -11.56 3.77
C LYS A 72 12.71 -11.75 4.83
N LYS A 73 12.09 -10.66 5.30
CA LYS A 73 10.95 -10.72 6.24
C LYS A 73 9.64 -11.12 5.56
N ILE A 74 9.45 -10.73 4.30
CA ILE A 74 8.22 -10.98 3.53
C ILE A 74 8.15 -12.42 3.03
N ILE A 75 9.25 -12.97 2.49
CA ILE A 75 9.29 -14.28 1.84
C ILE A 75 8.62 -15.38 2.69
N PRO A 76 8.96 -15.58 3.98
CA PRO A 76 8.37 -16.65 4.76
C PRO A 76 6.84 -16.60 4.84
N LYS A 77 6.30 -15.40 5.01
CA LYS A 77 4.87 -15.17 5.14
C LYS A 77 4.19 -15.28 3.77
N LEU A 78 4.74 -14.62 2.75
CA LEU A 78 4.22 -14.65 1.39
C LEU A 78 4.18 -16.06 0.82
N HIS A 79 5.25 -16.83 1.04
CA HIS A 79 5.36 -18.21 0.59
C HIS A 79 4.25 -19.08 1.17
N LYS A 80 4.07 -19.01 2.49
CA LYS A 80 3.00 -19.74 3.17
C LYS A 80 1.62 -19.36 2.61
N GLU A 81 1.33 -18.05 2.51
CA GLU A 81 0.05 -17.57 1.99
C GLU A 81 -0.19 -17.96 0.51
N TYR A 82 0.86 -17.97 -0.32
CA TYR A 82 0.77 -18.43 -1.72
C TYR A 82 0.36 -19.90 -1.78
N PHE A 83 1.04 -20.78 -1.03
CA PHE A 83 0.76 -22.21 -1.09
C PHE A 83 -0.51 -22.63 -0.35
N ASP A 84 -0.89 -21.94 0.72
CA ASP A 84 -2.20 -22.13 1.38
C ASP A 84 -3.34 -21.82 0.39
N ASN A 85 -3.23 -20.71 -0.36
CA ASN A 85 -4.17 -20.36 -1.42
C ASN A 85 -4.13 -21.32 -2.60
N TYR A 86 -2.95 -21.76 -3.03
CA TYR A 86 -2.80 -22.77 -4.08
C TYR A 86 -3.56 -24.05 -3.70
N LEU A 87 -3.37 -24.56 -2.48
CA LEU A 87 -4.09 -25.75 -2.01
C LEU A 87 -5.60 -25.50 -1.95
N LEU A 88 -6.03 -24.32 -1.49
CA LEU A 88 -7.44 -23.94 -1.46
C LEU A 88 -8.08 -23.99 -2.85
N LEU A 89 -7.45 -23.35 -3.84
CA LEU A 89 -7.95 -23.29 -5.22
C LEU A 89 -7.99 -24.67 -5.89
N ASN A 90 -7.18 -25.61 -5.42
CA ASN A 90 -7.14 -26.99 -5.90
C ASN A 90 -7.94 -27.97 -5.01
N GLY A 91 -8.71 -27.47 -4.04
CA GLY A 91 -9.63 -28.27 -3.21
C GLY A 91 -8.98 -29.06 -2.06
N GLU A 92 -7.75 -28.72 -1.66
CA GLU A 92 -6.93 -29.46 -0.69
C GLU A 92 -6.60 -28.67 0.60
N LEU A 93 -7.42 -27.69 1.00
CA LEU A 93 -7.09 -26.79 2.12
C LEU A 93 -6.74 -27.55 3.42
N PRO A 94 -5.54 -27.32 4.02
CA PRO A 94 -5.17 -27.90 5.31
C PRO A 94 -6.12 -27.48 6.44
N ARG A 95 -6.44 -28.39 7.37
CA ARG A 95 -7.23 -28.01 8.56
C ARG A 95 -6.49 -26.94 9.36
N GLY A 96 -7.15 -25.81 9.61
CA GLY A 96 -6.62 -24.71 10.43
C GLY A 96 -5.92 -23.58 9.67
N THR A 97 -5.88 -23.62 8.33
CA THR A 97 -5.43 -22.47 7.54
C THR A 97 -6.59 -21.54 7.21
N PHE A 98 -6.40 -20.24 7.48
CA PHE A 98 -7.27 -19.17 7.04
C PHE A 98 -6.46 -18.33 6.06
N SER A 99 -6.73 -18.43 4.77
CA SER A 99 -6.19 -17.47 3.81
C SER A 99 -6.90 -16.14 4.02
N ILE A 100 -6.12 -15.08 4.26
CA ILE A 100 -6.66 -13.74 4.53
C ILE A 100 -6.83 -12.94 3.22
N ASN A 101 -6.22 -13.41 2.12
CA ASN A 101 -6.23 -12.67 0.85
C ASN A 101 -6.26 -13.62 -0.36
N PRO A 102 -7.43 -13.79 -1.01
CA PRO A 102 -7.61 -14.72 -2.12
C PRO A 102 -6.88 -14.26 -3.41
N TYR A 103 -6.37 -13.03 -3.45
CA TYR A 103 -5.73 -12.46 -4.63
C TYR A 103 -4.21 -12.68 -4.67
N ILE A 104 -3.56 -13.04 -3.57
CA ILE A 104 -2.08 -13.19 -3.51
C ILE A 104 -1.56 -14.14 -4.59
N THR A 105 -2.16 -15.34 -4.70
CA THR A 105 -1.72 -16.33 -5.69
C THR A 105 -1.95 -15.84 -7.10
N THR A 106 -3.11 -15.24 -7.37
CA THR A 106 -3.47 -14.71 -8.68
C THR A 106 -2.56 -13.57 -9.11
N THR A 107 -2.31 -12.58 -8.24
CA THR A 107 -1.41 -11.45 -8.50
C THR A 107 0.02 -11.92 -8.76
N LEU A 108 0.53 -12.88 -7.98
CA LEU A 108 1.88 -13.41 -8.18
C LEU A 108 1.98 -14.27 -9.44
N ASP A 109 0.98 -15.09 -9.75
CA ASP A 109 0.93 -15.84 -11.01
C ASP A 109 0.88 -14.92 -12.23
N GLU A 110 0.16 -13.80 -12.13
CA GLU A 110 0.13 -12.77 -13.17
C GLU A 110 1.48 -12.06 -13.30
N LEU A 111 2.13 -11.70 -12.18
CA LEU A 111 3.48 -11.15 -12.19
C LEU A 111 4.47 -12.07 -12.91
N ILE A 112 4.45 -13.36 -12.58
CA ILE A 112 5.30 -14.39 -13.19
C ILE A 112 5.06 -14.44 -14.69
N LYS A 113 3.78 -14.43 -15.12
CA LYS A 113 3.38 -14.42 -16.52
C LYS A 113 3.91 -13.18 -17.25
N VAL A 114 3.70 -11.99 -16.70
CA VAL A 114 4.12 -10.71 -17.31
C VAL A 114 5.66 -10.62 -17.41
N ASN A 115 6.38 -11.15 -16.43
CA ASN A 115 7.85 -11.19 -16.47
C ASN A 115 8.40 -12.25 -17.43
N GLY A 116 7.56 -13.07 -18.07
CA GLY A 116 7.99 -14.13 -18.98
C GLY A 116 8.69 -15.30 -18.27
N GLU A 117 8.47 -15.46 -16.96
CA GLU A 117 9.07 -16.52 -16.17
C GLU A 117 8.44 -17.87 -16.53
N LYS A 118 9.28 -18.83 -16.93
CA LYS A 118 8.81 -20.15 -17.38
C LYS A 118 8.45 -21.09 -16.23
N LYS A 119 9.06 -20.90 -15.06
CA LYS A 119 8.84 -21.74 -13.88
C LYS A 119 7.95 -21.02 -12.89
N LYS A 120 6.90 -21.70 -12.44
CA LYS A 120 6.07 -21.30 -11.31
C LYS A 120 6.67 -21.77 -9.98
N PRO A 121 6.30 -21.16 -8.84
CA PRO A 121 6.71 -21.61 -7.51
C PRO A 121 6.46 -23.11 -7.25
N ILE A 122 5.35 -23.65 -7.77
CA ILE A 122 5.00 -25.06 -7.60
C ILE A 122 6.00 -26.01 -8.28
N ASP A 123 6.68 -25.58 -9.33
CA ASP A 123 7.65 -26.40 -10.09
C ASP A 123 8.95 -26.68 -9.30
N PHE A 124 9.09 -26.09 -8.11
CA PHE A 124 10.20 -26.33 -7.19
C PHE A 124 9.94 -27.47 -6.20
N TYR A 125 8.76 -28.09 -6.26
CA TYR A 125 8.28 -29.10 -5.32
C TYR A 125 7.89 -30.39 -6.02
N PHE A 126 7.83 -31.48 -5.26
CA PHE A 126 7.29 -32.74 -5.74
C PHE A 126 5.75 -32.68 -5.76
N LYS A 127 5.14 -33.48 -6.64
CA LYS A 127 3.69 -33.49 -6.86
C LYS A 127 2.87 -33.81 -5.59
N ASN A 128 3.47 -34.51 -4.63
CA ASN A 128 2.85 -34.94 -3.38
C ASN A 128 3.24 -34.09 -2.17
N ASP A 129 4.04 -33.03 -2.36
CA ASP A 129 4.38 -32.10 -1.27
C ASP A 129 3.12 -31.33 -0.85
N LYS A 130 2.82 -31.33 0.45
CA LYS A 130 1.69 -30.58 1.04
C LYS A 130 2.11 -29.48 1.99
N GLU A 131 3.35 -29.53 2.49
CA GLU A 131 3.87 -28.54 3.45
C GLU A 131 4.56 -27.36 2.78
N PHE A 132 5.02 -27.53 1.53
CA PHE A 132 5.76 -26.52 0.76
C PHE A 132 6.80 -25.79 1.61
N LYS A 133 7.72 -26.53 2.23
CA LYS A 133 8.78 -25.91 3.04
C LYS A 133 9.69 -25.07 2.16
N ILE A 134 10.07 -23.88 2.64
CA ILE A 134 11.04 -23.03 1.95
C ILE A 134 12.38 -23.77 1.87
N ASN A 135 12.91 -23.86 0.65
CA ASN A 135 14.23 -24.36 0.36
C ASN A 135 15.09 -23.27 -0.32
N PRO A 136 16.42 -23.40 -0.39
CA PRO A 136 17.27 -22.35 -0.95
C PRO A 136 16.97 -21.98 -2.40
N LYS A 137 16.44 -22.91 -3.22
CA LYS A 137 16.10 -22.64 -4.63
C LYS A 137 14.87 -21.73 -4.72
N ILE A 138 13.80 -22.06 -4.00
CA ILE A 138 12.57 -21.26 -4.00
C ILE A 138 12.76 -19.93 -3.25
N GLU A 139 13.59 -19.89 -2.21
CA GLU A 139 13.94 -18.65 -1.51
C GLU A 139 14.63 -17.68 -2.47
N LYS A 140 15.63 -18.16 -3.22
CA LYS A 140 16.30 -17.37 -4.25
C LYS A 140 15.35 -16.93 -5.36
N TYR A 141 14.43 -17.80 -5.77
CA TYR A 141 13.40 -17.47 -6.76
C TYR A 141 12.52 -16.31 -6.29
N TRP A 142 11.93 -16.42 -5.09
CA TRP A 142 11.13 -15.33 -4.51
C TRP A 142 11.93 -14.06 -4.33
N PHE A 143 13.18 -14.17 -3.86
CA PHE A 143 14.03 -13.02 -3.66
C PHE A 143 14.24 -12.24 -4.95
N ASN A 144 14.59 -12.92 -6.04
CA ASN A 144 14.81 -12.29 -7.33
C ASN A 144 13.52 -11.68 -7.90
N LEU A 145 12.39 -12.38 -7.78
CA LEU A 145 11.09 -11.91 -8.28
C LEU A 145 10.61 -10.64 -7.57
N LEU A 146 10.83 -10.55 -6.25
CA LEU A 146 10.27 -9.50 -5.41
C LEU A 146 11.24 -8.30 -5.20
N LEU A 147 12.54 -8.47 -5.46
CA LEU A 147 13.55 -7.43 -5.25
C LEU A 147 13.31 -6.11 -5.99
N PRO A 148 12.90 -6.11 -7.27
CA PRO A 148 12.57 -4.87 -7.96
C PRO A 148 11.49 -4.06 -7.24
N PHE A 149 10.42 -4.72 -6.76
CA PHE A 149 9.32 -4.05 -6.07
C PHE A 149 9.73 -3.52 -4.70
N ALA A 150 10.55 -4.25 -3.95
CA ALA A 150 11.07 -3.76 -2.68
C ALA A 150 11.97 -2.51 -2.88
N LYS A 151 12.76 -2.47 -3.97
CA LYS A 151 13.53 -1.27 -4.33
C LYS A 151 12.63 -0.10 -4.65
N ASP A 152 11.60 -0.32 -5.46
CA ASP A 152 10.63 0.73 -5.83
C ASP A 152 9.91 1.29 -4.59
N ILE A 153 9.51 0.43 -3.66
CA ILE A 153 8.89 0.86 -2.40
C ILE A 153 9.87 1.67 -1.55
N CYS A 154 11.10 1.19 -1.36
CA CYS A 154 12.14 1.90 -0.59
C CYS A 154 12.52 3.26 -1.22
N ASN A 155 12.39 3.39 -2.54
CA ASN A 155 12.62 4.64 -3.26
C ASN A 155 11.39 5.56 -3.26
N SER A 156 10.20 5.03 -2.99
CA SER A 156 8.97 5.82 -2.90
C SER A 156 8.91 6.58 -1.57
N THR A 157 8.63 7.87 -1.65
CA THR A 157 8.51 8.73 -0.45
C THR A 157 7.20 8.51 0.31
N TRP A 158 6.24 7.78 -0.27
CA TRP A 158 4.86 7.69 0.24
C TRP A 158 4.53 6.39 0.98
N TRP A 159 5.31 5.31 0.80
CA TRP A 159 4.97 3.99 1.36
C TRP A 159 5.80 3.61 2.61
N LEU A 160 6.72 4.47 3.04
CA LEU A 160 7.64 4.22 4.16
C LEU A 160 7.16 4.84 5.49
N TYR A 161 5.85 4.80 5.78
CA TYR A 161 5.29 5.24 7.07
C TYR A 161 5.41 4.18 8.18
N ASP A 162 5.87 2.98 7.83
CA ASP A 162 6.19 1.93 8.79
C ASP A 162 7.36 1.11 8.26
N ASN A 163 8.34 0.76 9.11
CA ASN A 163 9.48 -0.09 8.74
C ASN A 163 9.08 -1.57 8.55
N ASN A 164 7.78 -1.84 8.59
CA ASN A 164 7.21 -3.17 8.58
C ASN A 164 6.06 -3.26 7.56
N ILE A 165 6.42 -3.36 6.28
CA ILE A 165 5.45 -3.57 5.22
C ILE A 165 4.84 -4.97 5.35
N SER A 166 3.52 -5.02 5.49
CA SER A 166 2.79 -6.29 5.55
C SER A 166 2.82 -7.00 4.19
N VAL A 167 2.64 -8.33 4.18
CA VAL A 167 2.53 -9.09 2.91
C VAL A 167 1.39 -8.54 2.06
N ASN A 168 0.26 -8.18 2.67
CA ASN A 168 -0.88 -7.62 1.95
C ASN A 168 -0.54 -6.28 1.29
N THR A 169 0.11 -5.38 2.01
CA THR A 169 0.55 -4.08 1.48
C THR A 169 1.54 -4.28 0.33
N PHE A 170 2.47 -5.22 0.46
CA PHE A 170 3.46 -5.52 -0.57
C PHE A 170 2.82 -6.10 -1.83
N ILE A 171 1.89 -7.04 -1.67
CA ILE A 171 1.13 -7.64 -2.79
C ILE A 171 0.27 -6.59 -3.48
N HIS A 172 -0.39 -5.72 -2.72
CA HIS A 172 -1.16 -4.62 -3.28
C HIS A 172 -0.29 -3.67 -4.11
N PHE A 173 0.92 -3.33 -3.62
CA PHE A 173 1.87 -2.54 -4.40
C PHE A 173 2.27 -3.24 -5.71
N ILE A 174 2.52 -4.55 -5.68
CA ILE A 174 2.78 -5.35 -6.89
C ILE A 174 1.59 -5.25 -7.85
N ASP A 175 0.38 -5.49 -7.35
CA ASP A 175 -0.84 -5.46 -8.16
C ASP A 175 -1.04 -4.11 -8.85
N MET A 176 -0.88 -3.01 -8.12
CA MET A 176 -0.92 -1.65 -8.67
C MET A 176 0.12 -1.45 -9.79
N LYS A 177 1.34 -1.95 -9.61
CA LYS A 177 2.41 -1.91 -10.63
C LYS A 177 2.18 -2.85 -11.80
N LEU A 178 1.34 -3.87 -11.64
CA LEU A 178 0.91 -4.74 -12.74
C LEU A 178 -0.22 -4.11 -13.55
N VAL A 179 -1.14 -3.37 -12.91
CA VAL A 179 -2.19 -2.61 -13.61
C VAL A 179 -1.58 -1.65 -14.62
N ASP A 180 -0.49 -0.95 -14.25
CA ASP A 180 0.29 -0.09 -15.16
C ASP A 180 0.85 -0.82 -16.39
N ARG A 181 0.92 -2.16 -16.35
CA ARG A 181 1.50 -3.03 -17.38
C ARG A 181 0.46 -3.88 -18.12
N LYS A 182 -0.83 -3.81 -17.74
CA LYS A 182 -1.89 -4.53 -18.47
C LYS A 182 -2.25 -3.76 -19.75
N PRO A 183 -2.30 -4.42 -20.92
CA PRO A 183 -2.73 -3.78 -22.17
C PRO A 183 -4.24 -3.48 -22.20
N ASP A 184 -5.02 -4.18 -21.37
CA ASP A 184 -6.47 -3.95 -21.27
C ASP A 184 -6.74 -2.88 -20.20
N LYS A 185 -7.25 -1.73 -20.67
CA LYS A 185 -7.70 -0.64 -19.82
C LYS A 185 -8.76 -1.16 -18.85
N ILE A 186 -8.38 -1.34 -17.59
CA ILE A 186 -9.34 -1.41 -16.49
C ILE A 186 -10.24 -0.18 -16.63
N SER A 187 -11.55 -0.38 -16.68
CA SER A 187 -12.49 0.72 -16.84
C SER A 187 -12.40 1.65 -15.61
N ILE A 188 -12.69 2.93 -15.81
CA ILE A 188 -12.69 3.95 -14.73
C ILE A 188 -13.56 3.52 -13.56
N LEU A 189 -14.65 2.82 -13.87
CA LEU A 189 -15.56 2.27 -12.88
C LEU A 189 -14.90 1.16 -12.06
N GLU A 190 -14.13 0.28 -12.70
CA GLU A 190 -13.38 -0.77 -12.01
C GLU A 190 -12.25 -0.17 -11.16
N SER A 191 -11.48 0.81 -11.67
CA SER A 191 -10.46 1.50 -10.87
C SER A 191 -11.07 2.23 -9.67
N TYR A 192 -12.18 2.94 -9.87
CA TYR A 192 -12.88 3.64 -8.80
C TYR A 192 -13.52 2.68 -7.77
N LEU A 193 -14.05 1.53 -8.22
CA LEU A 193 -14.56 0.50 -7.32
C LEU A 193 -13.44 -0.18 -6.53
N ILE A 194 -12.29 -0.39 -7.17
CA ILE A 194 -11.07 -0.88 -6.55
C ILE A 194 -10.58 0.14 -5.49
N ASP A 195 -10.53 1.43 -5.81
CA ASP A 195 -10.17 2.49 -4.85
C ASP A 195 -11.21 2.61 -3.72
N CYS A 196 -12.50 2.49 -4.01
CA CYS A 196 -13.56 2.46 -2.99
C CYS A 196 -13.45 1.21 -2.11
N HIS A 197 -13.08 0.06 -2.69
CA HIS A 197 -12.82 -1.18 -1.97
C HIS A 197 -11.59 -1.01 -1.07
N TYR A 198 -10.52 -0.37 -1.55
CA TYR A 198 -9.33 -0.07 -0.77
C TYR A 198 -9.57 0.95 0.35
N PHE A 199 -10.38 2.00 0.11
CA PHE A 199 -10.86 2.89 1.18
C PHE A 199 -11.77 2.15 2.18
N ALA A 200 -12.53 1.14 1.72
CA ALA A 200 -13.38 0.32 2.58
C ALA A 200 -12.57 -0.67 3.45
N PHE A 201 -11.35 -1.04 3.06
CA PHE A 201 -10.45 -1.85 3.89
C PHE A 201 -9.95 -1.10 5.14
N ASP A 202 -9.93 0.23 5.09
CA ASP A 202 -9.59 1.10 6.23
C ASP A 202 -10.79 1.35 7.17
N VAL A 203 -11.94 0.73 6.88
CA VAL A 203 -13.14 0.88 7.71
C VAL A 203 -13.04 -0.06 8.92
N PRO A 204 -13.38 0.42 10.13
CA PRO A 204 -13.39 -0.38 11.36
C PRO A 204 -14.08 -1.75 11.21
N LEU A 205 -15.09 -1.86 10.35
CA LEU A 205 -15.85 -3.09 10.13
C LEU A 205 -15.01 -4.25 9.58
N HIS A 206 -14.10 -4.00 8.64
CA HIS A 206 -13.25 -5.06 8.07
C HIS A 206 -12.23 -5.54 9.11
N HIS A 207 -11.61 -4.60 9.84
CA HIS A 207 -10.75 -4.94 10.97
C HIS A 207 -11.52 -5.69 12.07
N LEU A 208 -12.70 -5.23 12.47
CA LEU A 208 -13.52 -5.83 13.53
C LEU A 208 -13.97 -7.24 13.15
N MET A 209 -14.34 -7.47 11.89
CA MET A 209 -14.65 -8.79 11.37
C MET A 209 -13.44 -9.72 11.46
N ASN A 210 -12.28 -9.29 10.96
CA ASN A 210 -11.05 -10.09 11.03
C ASN A 210 -10.60 -10.38 12.47
N THR A 211 -10.74 -9.40 13.37
CA THR A 211 -10.48 -9.56 14.80
C THR A 211 -11.45 -10.57 15.42
N SER A 212 -12.74 -10.49 15.09
CA SER A 212 -13.76 -11.41 15.62
C SER A 212 -13.53 -12.84 15.12
N ILE A 213 -13.17 -13.02 13.85
CA ILE A 213 -12.75 -14.32 13.29
C ILE A 213 -11.52 -14.86 14.01
N LYS A 214 -10.49 -14.02 14.20
CA LYS A 214 -9.24 -14.40 14.90
C LYS A 214 -9.50 -14.88 16.33
N TYR A 215 -10.49 -14.33 17.01
CA TYR A 215 -10.87 -14.70 18.38
C TYR A 215 -12.09 -15.65 18.45
N SER A 216 -12.45 -16.30 17.33
CA SER A 216 -13.55 -17.27 17.26
C SER A 216 -14.95 -16.75 17.66
N ASP A 217 -15.16 -15.43 17.61
CA ASP A 217 -16.49 -14.83 17.77
C ASP A 217 -17.23 -14.80 16.43
N PHE A 218 -17.69 -15.97 16.00
CA PHE A 218 -18.35 -16.15 14.72
C PHE A 218 -19.69 -15.42 14.60
N LYS A 219 -20.36 -15.13 15.72
CA LYS A 219 -21.63 -14.39 15.72
C LYS A 219 -21.39 -12.92 15.39
N THR A 220 -20.39 -12.30 16.02
CA THR A 220 -19.99 -10.91 15.73
C THR A 220 -19.36 -10.81 14.33
N ALA A 221 -18.49 -11.75 13.96
CA ALA A 221 -17.92 -11.82 12.61
C ALA A 221 -19.02 -11.88 11.52
N LYS A 222 -20.04 -12.73 11.68
CA LYS A 222 -21.16 -12.83 10.74
C LYS A 222 -21.96 -11.52 10.66
N LYS A 223 -22.20 -10.86 11.79
CA LYS A 223 -22.91 -9.57 11.83
C LYS A 223 -22.12 -8.49 11.08
N ASP A 224 -20.82 -8.40 11.31
CA ASP A 224 -19.98 -7.38 10.69
C ASP A 224 -19.73 -7.67 9.20
N PHE A 225 -19.66 -8.95 8.81
CA PHE A 225 -19.65 -9.37 7.42
C PHE A 225 -20.88 -8.88 6.65
N TYR A 226 -22.09 -9.06 7.20
CA TYR A 226 -23.32 -8.57 6.54
C TYR A 226 -23.36 -7.05 6.44
N LYS A 227 -22.97 -6.32 7.50
CA LYS A 227 -22.89 -4.86 7.44
C LYS A 227 -21.92 -4.38 6.36
N TYR A 228 -20.75 -5.03 6.24
CA TYR A 228 -19.79 -4.71 5.20
C TYR A 228 -20.37 -4.98 3.81
N PHE A 229 -21.05 -6.11 3.62
CA PHE A 229 -21.66 -6.45 2.34
C PHE A 229 -22.81 -5.51 1.96
N ASP A 230 -23.63 -5.10 2.92
CA ASP A 230 -24.70 -4.12 2.70
C ASP A 230 -24.13 -2.73 2.40
N PHE A 231 -23.03 -2.34 3.05
CA PHE A 231 -22.29 -1.12 2.70
C PHE A 231 -21.74 -1.20 1.27
N LEU A 232 -21.13 -2.31 0.86
CA LEU A 232 -20.66 -2.49 -0.52
C LEU A 232 -21.80 -2.42 -1.54
N LYS A 233 -22.96 -2.99 -1.23
CA LYS A 233 -24.16 -2.85 -2.08
C LYS A 233 -24.62 -1.40 -2.16
N GLU A 234 -24.67 -0.69 -1.04
CA GLU A 234 -25.04 0.72 -1.01
C GLU A 234 -24.08 1.58 -1.85
N VAL A 235 -22.78 1.33 -1.72
CA VAL A 235 -21.73 1.99 -2.53
C VAL A 235 -21.92 1.66 -4.01
N ARG A 236 -22.07 0.38 -4.36
CA ARG A 236 -22.38 -0.06 -5.73
C ARG A 236 -23.62 0.68 -6.24
N ASP A 237 -24.74 0.59 -5.55
CA ASP A 237 -26.01 1.14 -6.02
C ASP A 237 -25.93 2.67 -6.20
N LYS A 238 -25.24 3.38 -5.29
CA LYS A 238 -24.96 4.83 -5.42
C LYS A 238 -24.04 5.18 -6.59
N ILE A 239 -23.15 4.29 -7.00
CA ILE A 239 -22.24 4.49 -8.12
C ILE A 239 -22.96 4.20 -9.43
N PHE A 240 -23.62 3.04 -9.54
CA PHE A 240 -24.30 2.59 -10.75
C PHE A 240 -25.62 3.33 -11.00
N SER A 241 -26.17 4.05 -10.01
CA SER A 241 -27.31 4.98 -10.21
C SER A 241 -26.91 6.34 -10.79
N LYS A 242 -25.61 6.60 -11.00
CA LYS A 242 -25.10 7.88 -11.50
C LYS A 242 -24.71 7.77 -12.97
N SER A 243 -24.85 8.86 -13.70
CA SER A 243 -24.31 8.96 -15.05
C SER A 243 -22.77 8.91 -15.04
N GLU A 244 -22.15 8.40 -16.10
CA GLU A 244 -20.69 8.30 -16.24
C GLU A 244 -20.00 9.67 -16.01
N THR A 245 -20.63 10.75 -16.46
CA THR A 245 -20.21 12.14 -16.23
C THR A 245 -20.12 12.50 -14.75
N GLU A 246 -21.10 12.09 -13.94
CA GLU A 246 -21.11 12.38 -12.50
C GLU A 246 -20.06 11.57 -11.73
N ILE A 247 -19.80 10.34 -12.17
CA ILE A 247 -18.75 9.48 -11.59
C ILE A 247 -17.37 10.10 -11.88
N LEU A 248 -17.12 10.47 -13.15
CA LEU A 248 -15.89 11.12 -13.58
C LEU A 248 -15.60 12.41 -12.82
N LYS A 249 -16.62 13.25 -12.65
CA LYS A 249 -16.49 14.50 -11.89
C LYS A 249 -16.11 14.24 -10.43
N LYS A 250 -16.74 13.27 -9.77
CA LYS A 250 -16.41 12.91 -8.37
C LYS A 250 -15.01 12.31 -8.23
N ALA A 251 -14.60 11.46 -9.17
CA ALA A 251 -13.27 10.87 -9.18
C ALA A 251 -12.19 11.97 -9.34
N PHE A 252 -12.41 12.90 -10.28
CA PHE A 252 -11.58 14.08 -10.47
C PHE A 252 -11.46 14.93 -9.20
N GLU A 253 -12.59 15.31 -8.57
CA GLU A 253 -12.60 16.12 -7.34
C GLU A 253 -11.89 15.42 -6.17
N SER A 254 -12.00 14.11 -6.07
CA SER A 254 -11.37 13.31 -5.01
C SER A 254 -9.85 13.26 -5.18
N ARG A 255 -9.38 12.94 -6.40
CA ARG A 255 -7.95 12.92 -6.72
C ARG A 255 -7.31 14.29 -6.53
N LEU A 256 -8.03 15.35 -6.88
CA LEU A 256 -7.53 16.71 -6.76
C LEU A 256 -7.33 17.14 -5.29
N LYS A 257 -8.24 16.77 -4.37
CA LYS A 257 -8.06 17.01 -2.93
C LYS A 257 -6.83 16.31 -2.35
N MET A 258 -6.42 15.18 -2.93
CA MET A 258 -5.23 14.44 -2.48
C MET A 258 -3.94 15.12 -2.96
N GLU A 259 -3.95 15.70 -4.16
CA GLU A 259 -2.79 16.34 -4.80
C GLU A 259 -2.67 17.86 -4.54
N GLU A 260 -3.72 18.52 -4.01
CA GLU A 260 -3.77 19.96 -3.64
C GLU A 260 -2.67 20.41 -2.64
N ARG A 261 -1.83 19.50 -2.13
CA ARG A 261 -0.72 19.84 -1.23
C ARG A 261 0.52 20.40 -1.92
N TYR A 262 0.61 20.40 -3.26
CA TYR A 262 1.91 20.62 -3.92
C TYR A 262 1.97 21.46 -5.21
N ASP A 263 0.90 22.05 -5.78
CA ASP A 263 1.05 22.76 -7.07
C ASP A 263 0.06 23.90 -7.40
N ASP A 264 0.48 24.69 -8.42
CA ASP A 264 -0.11 25.87 -9.10
C ASP A 264 -1.65 26.00 -9.08
N GLU A 265 -2.16 26.89 -8.22
CA GLU A 265 -3.59 27.14 -8.01
C GLU A 265 -4.32 27.60 -9.29
N GLU A 266 -3.65 28.34 -10.18
CA GLU A 266 -4.29 28.91 -11.37
C GLU A 266 -4.61 27.81 -12.41
N LEU A 267 -3.67 26.88 -12.60
CA LEU A 267 -3.88 25.70 -13.44
C LEU A 267 -5.00 24.81 -12.90
N ILE A 268 -5.02 24.58 -11.58
CA ILE A 268 -6.05 23.76 -10.93
C ILE A 268 -7.45 24.36 -11.15
N GLN A 269 -7.61 25.67 -10.99
CA GLN A 269 -8.88 26.34 -11.24
C GLN A 269 -9.32 26.25 -12.70
N LYS A 270 -8.37 26.38 -13.64
CA LYS A 270 -8.62 26.23 -15.07
C LYS A 270 -9.09 24.82 -15.44
N ILE A 271 -8.47 23.78 -14.87
CA ILE A 271 -8.86 22.38 -15.08
C ILE A 271 -10.24 22.11 -14.45
N LYS A 272 -10.45 22.54 -13.20
CA LYS A 272 -11.75 22.43 -12.49
C LYS A 272 -12.88 23.01 -13.34
N LYS A 273 -12.66 24.20 -13.92
CA LYS A 273 -13.65 24.87 -14.75
C LYS A 273 -14.01 24.05 -15.99
N GLN A 274 -13.02 23.57 -16.76
CA GLN A 274 -13.27 22.77 -17.97
C GLN A 274 -14.04 21.47 -17.66
N VAL A 275 -13.67 20.78 -16.58
CA VAL A 275 -14.38 19.56 -16.15
C VAL A 275 -15.81 19.88 -15.69
N ASN A 276 -16.01 20.98 -14.96
CA ASN A 276 -17.34 21.41 -14.53
C ASN A 276 -18.23 21.89 -15.67
N ASP A 277 -17.64 22.44 -16.73
CA ASP A 277 -18.32 22.87 -17.96
C ASP A 277 -18.67 21.68 -18.87
N GLY A 278 -18.33 20.45 -18.47
CA GLY A 278 -18.75 19.22 -19.14
C GLY A 278 -17.70 18.55 -20.01
N ASP A 279 -16.41 18.94 -19.93
CA ASP A 279 -15.33 18.27 -20.65
C ASP A 279 -15.00 16.90 -20.03
N THR A 280 -15.85 15.92 -20.37
CA THR A 280 -15.73 14.53 -19.93
C THR A 280 -14.50 13.82 -20.51
N LYS A 281 -13.95 14.29 -21.63
CA LYS A 281 -12.74 13.73 -22.25
C LYS A 281 -11.50 14.15 -21.46
N LEU A 282 -11.42 15.43 -21.07
CA LEU A 282 -10.38 15.93 -20.18
C LEU A 282 -10.48 15.25 -18.80
N ALA A 283 -11.67 15.20 -18.22
CA ALA A 283 -11.89 14.55 -16.92
C ALA A 283 -11.42 13.10 -16.94
N ARG A 284 -11.80 12.36 -17.99
CA ARG A 284 -11.37 10.97 -18.21
C ARG A 284 -9.87 10.86 -18.36
N PHE A 285 -9.27 11.66 -19.25
CA PHE A 285 -7.83 11.60 -19.50
C PHE A 285 -7.02 11.85 -18.23
N LEU A 286 -7.40 12.87 -17.46
CA LEU A 286 -6.67 13.21 -16.25
C LEU A 286 -6.84 12.19 -15.14
N VAL A 287 -8.03 11.58 -14.99
CA VAL A 287 -8.26 10.50 -14.02
C VAL A 287 -7.46 9.24 -14.40
N GLU A 288 -7.38 8.90 -15.69
CA GLU A 288 -6.64 7.74 -16.21
C GLU A 288 -5.11 7.94 -16.24
N ASN A 289 -4.61 9.17 -16.23
CA ASN A 289 -3.18 9.44 -16.37
C ASN A 289 -2.46 9.31 -15.01
N PRO A 290 -1.46 8.42 -14.87
CA PRO A 290 -0.76 8.20 -13.59
C PRO A 290 0.19 9.34 -13.20
N SER A 291 0.46 10.29 -14.11
CA SER A 291 1.31 11.46 -13.85
C SER A 291 0.57 12.51 -13.01
N ASN A 292 1.31 13.42 -12.36
CA ASN A 292 0.72 14.56 -11.67
C ASN A 292 -0.11 15.46 -12.61
N TRP A 293 -1.02 16.26 -12.05
CA TRP A 293 -1.95 17.11 -12.83
C TRP A 293 -1.26 17.99 -13.87
N HIS A 294 -0.08 18.54 -13.56
CA HIS A 294 0.63 19.43 -14.47
C HIS A 294 1.10 18.69 -15.73
N THR A 295 1.76 17.55 -15.55
CA THR A 295 2.24 16.70 -16.64
C THR A 295 1.07 16.15 -17.45
N ALA A 296 0.06 15.61 -16.78
CA ALA A 296 -1.12 15.03 -17.43
C ALA A 296 -1.90 16.09 -18.24
N TYR A 297 -2.13 17.27 -17.69
CA TYR A 297 -2.84 18.34 -18.39
C TYR A 297 -2.06 18.87 -19.60
N LYS A 298 -0.74 18.97 -19.50
CA LYS A 298 0.12 19.38 -20.62
C LYS A 298 0.07 18.35 -21.75
N GLU A 299 0.16 17.06 -21.43
CA GLU A 299 0.02 15.97 -22.42
C GLU A 299 -1.33 16.01 -23.14
N TYR A 300 -2.42 16.24 -22.40
CA TYR A 300 -3.76 16.39 -22.99
C TYR A 300 -3.83 17.59 -23.92
N SER A 301 -3.28 18.74 -23.49
CA SER A 301 -3.30 19.99 -24.25
C SER A 301 -2.43 19.96 -25.52
N THR A 302 -1.56 18.96 -25.65
CA THR A 302 -0.71 18.73 -26.83
C THR A 302 -1.25 17.68 -27.80
N LYS A 303 -2.36 17.02 -27.47
CA LYS A 303 -3.06 16.05 -28.32
C LYS A 303 -4.26 16.68 -29.02
#